data_AF-A0A7Y3UHU3-F1
#
_entry.id   AF-A0A7Y3UHU3-F1
#
_cell.length_a   1.000
_cell.length_b   1.000
_cell.length_c   1.000
_cell.angle_alpha   90.00
_cell.angle_beta   90.00
_cell.angle_gamma   90.00
#
_symmetry.space_group_name_H-M   'P 1'
#
loop_
_entity.id
_entity.type
_entity.pdbx_description
1 polymer ?
#
loop_
_entity_poly.entity_id
_entity_poly.type
_entity_poly.pdbx_seq_one_letter_code
_entity_poly.pdbx_strand_id
1 'polypeptide(L)'
;MLDSIERSPIPFATIYLDSLYMTTSDFDGNFSIEVCSNESLTLNIAQSNYISKTISLKGIQYPHEILLSKIPPNDSFVLEGVPIDTAYYHSGSIKIIRYPKNDKIEFYKNGNYKYQIVNENSRYWYKNGKIKQIDILETNHERTIIKYYKNGKLKSHESLYWKFNKNKNEGEWSK
;
A
#
# COMPACT_ATOMS: atom_id res chain seq x y z
N MET A 1 -6.61 -17.66 -4.37
CA MET A 1 -6.01 -16.40 -4.89
C MET A 1 -4.82 -16.05 -4.03
N LEU A 2 -3.67 -15.65 -4.58
CA LEU A 2 -2.48 -15.35 -3.77
C LEU A 2 -2.05 -13.89 -3.89
N ASP A 3 -1.62 -13.34 -2.76
CA ASP A 3 -0.88 -12.08 -2.68
C ASP A 3 0.45 -12.24 -3.44
N SER A 4 0.77 -11.30 -4.33
CA SER A 4 1.96 -11.41 -5.18
C SER A 4 3.28 -11.19 -4.44
N ILE A 5 3.26 -10.61 -3.25
CA ILE A 5 4.43 -10.31 -2.42
C ILE A 5 4.67 -11.45 -1.44
N GLU A 6 3.66 -11.80 -0.66
CA GLU A 6 3.76 -12.77 0.43
C GLU A 6 3.51 -14.20 -0.03
N ARG A 7 2.90 -14.38 -1.22
CA ARG A 7 2.38 -15.66 -1.70
C ARG A 7 1.35 -16.29 -0.74
N SER A 8 0.76 -15.47 0.14
CA SER A 8 -0.30 -15.84 1.07
C SER A 8 -1.66 -15.82 0.38
N PRO A 9 -2.63 -16.65 0.78
CA PRO A 9 -3.99 -16.57 0.25
C PRO A 9 -4.67 -15.24 0.57
N ILE A 10 -5.48 -14.72 -0.36
CA ILE A 10 -6.28 -13.50 -0.17
C ILE A 10 -7.69 -13.89 0.27
N PRO A 11 -8.05 -13.71 1.55
CA PRO A 11 -9.37 -14.06 2.05
C PRO A 11 -10.42 -13.01 1.66
N PHE A 12 -11.69 -13.43 1.66
CA PHE A 12 -12.86 -12.55 1.55
C PHE A 12 -12.91 -11.62 0.33
N ALA A 13 -12.25 -11.96 -0.77
CA ALA A 13 -12.40 -11.23 -2.02
C ALA A 13 -13.83 -11.42 -2.54
N THR A 14 -14.42 -10.37 -3.09
CA THR A 14 -15.70 -10.44 -3.79
C THR A 14 -15.47 -10.88 -5.23
N ILE A 15 -16.22 -11.87 -5.67
CA ILE A 15 -16.14 -12.41 -7.02
C ILE A 15 -17.47 -12.19 -7.72
N TYR A 16 -17.42 -11.54 -8.87
CA TYR A 16 -18.55 -11.34 -9.75
C TYR A 16 -18.39 -12.17 -11.02
N LEU A 17 -19.41 -12.97 -11.35
CA LEU A 17 -19.50 -13.66 -12.65
C LEU A 17 -20.49 -12.90 -13.54
N ASP A 18 -19.99 -12.39 -14.67
CA ASP A 18 -20.72 -11.57 -15.64
C ASP A 18 -21.54 -10.43 -15.02
N SER A 19 -21.07 -9.92 -13.88
CA SER A 19 -21.73 -8.87 -13.08
C SER A 19 -23.10 -9.25 -12.49
N LEU A 20 -23.51 -10.50 -12.61
CA LEU A 20 -24.84 -10.99 -12.21
C LEU A 20 -24.79 -11.86 -10.95
N TYR A 21 -23.79 -12.73 -10.84
CA TYR A 21 -23.62 -13.60 -9.67
C TYR A 21 -22.48 -13.10 -8.81
N MET A 22 -22.69 -13.07 -7.50
CA MET A 22 -21.72 -12.61 -6.52
C MET A 22 -21.47 -13.68 -5.47
N THR A 23 -20.20 -13.98 -5.20
CA THR A 23 -19.77 -14.79 -4.06
C THR A 23 -18.57 -14.13 -3.38
N THR A 24 -18.15 -14.65 -2.24
CA THR A 24 -16.93 -14.23 -1.55
C THR A 24 -16.03 -15.42 -1.28
N SER A 25 -14.72 -15.21 -1.32
CA SER A 25 -13.79 -16.26 -0.91
C SER A 25 -13.75 -16.46 0.60
N ASP A 26 -13.41 -17.67 1.03
CA ASP A 26 -13.24 -18.04 2.43
C ASP A 26 -11.93 -17.49 3.03
N PHE A 27 -11.62 -17.94 4.26
CA PHE A 27 -10.41 -17.53 5.00
C PHE A 27 -9.11 -17.99 4.33
N ASP A 28 -9.18 -19.05 3.50
CA ASP A 28 -8.05 -19.59 2.75
C ASP A 28 -8.03 -19.05 1.31
N GLY A 29 -8.84 -18.04 0.99
CA GLY A 29 -8.90 -17.42 -0.33
C GLY A 29 -9.44 -18.35 -1.43
N ASN A 30 -10.18 -19.39 -1.04
CA ASN A 30 -10.89 -20.30 -1.92
C ASN A 30 -12.33 -19.83 -2.13
N PHE A 31 -12.89 -20.12 -3.30
CA PHE A 31 -14.30 -19.89 -3.57
C PHE A 31 -14.82 -20.93 -4.56
N SER A 32 -16.13 -21.16 -4.54
CA SER A 32 -16.84 -21.97 -5.51
C SER A 32 -17.95 -21.16 -6.16
N ILE A 33 -18.12 -21.38 -7.46
CA ILE A 33 -19.27 -20.88 -8.23
C ILE A 33 -19.74 -22.04 -9.08
N GLU A 34 -21.03 -22.36 -8.98
CA GLU A 34 -21.68 -23.35 -9.82
C GLU A 34 -22.40 -22.63 -10.96
N VAL A 35 -21.89 -22.79 -12.19
CA VAL A 35 -22.54 -22.29 -13.40
C VAL A 35 -22.36 -23.31 -14.53
N CYS A 36 -23.46 -23.54 -15.27
CA CYS A 36 -23.46 -24.28 -16.53
C CYS A 36 -23.67 -23.28 -17.67
N SER A 37 -22.63 -23.00 -18.46
CA SER A 37 -22.73 -22.16 -19.65
C SER A 37 -21.81 -22.65 -20.75
N ASN A 38 -22.33 -22.66 -21.98
CA ASN A 38 -21.56 -22.97 -23.19
C ASN A 38 -20.85 -21.72 -23.76
N GLU A 39 -21.13 -20.55 -23.21
CA GLU A 39 -20.54 -19.27 -23.62
C GLU A 39 -19.30 -18.95 -22.77
N SER A 40 -18.47 -18.04 -23.27
CA SER A 40 -17.35 -17.54 -22.47
C SER A 40 -17.89 -16.67 -21.34
N LEU A 41 -17.41 -16.89 -20.13
CA LEU A 41 -17.82 -16.17 -18.93
C LEU A 41 -16.71 -15.24 -18.47
N THR A 42 -17.08 -14.15 -17.81
CA THR A 42 -16.14 -13.20 -17.24
C THR A 42 -16.19 -13.23 -15.72
N LEU A 43 -15.07 -13.57 -15.09
CA LEU A 43 -14.86 -13.44 -13.65
C LEU A 43 -14.19 -12.10 -13.35
N ASN A 44 -14.85 -11.25 -12.58
CA ASN A 44 -14.27 -10.06 -11.99
C ASN A 44 -14.03 -10.30 -10.51
N ILE A 45 -12.78 -10.27 -10.10
CA ILE A 45 -12.37 -10.47 -8.71
C ILE A 45 -11.96 -9.11 -8.16
N ALA A 46 -12.60 -8.70 -7.07
CA ALA A 46 -12.34 -7.45 -6.38
C ALA A 46 -12.11 -7.72 -4.90
N GLN A 47 -11.05 -7.16 -4.34
CA GLN A 47 -10.86 -7.10 -2.91
C GLN A 47 -10.43 -5.69 -2.54
N SER A 48 -10.94 -5.18 -1.42
CA SER A 48 -10.51 -3.90 -0.88
C SER A 48 -8.99 -3.92 -0.74
N ASN A 49 -8.33 -2.89 -1.27
CA ASN A 49 -6.87 -2.73 -1.28
C ASN A 49 -6.07 -3.56 -2.29
N TYR A 50 -6.72 -4.26 -3.22
CA TYR A 50 -6.08 -4.95 -4.35
C TYR A 50 -6.57 -4.40 -5.68
N ILE A 51 -5.70 -4.44 -6.71
CA ILE A 51 -6.12 -4.17 -8.08
C ILE A 51 -7.07 -5.29 -8.50
N SER A 52 -8.28 -4.92 -8.94
CA SER A 52 -9.23 -5.89 -9.46
C SER A 52 -8.70 -6.59 -10.70
N LYS A 53 -9.00 -7.88 -10.84
CA LYS A 53 -8.60 -8.68 -12.00
C LYS A 53 -9.81 -9.27 -12.67
N THR A 54 -9.79 -9.17 -13.99
CA THR A 54 -10.79 -9.77 -14.86
C THR A 54 -10.18 -10.98 -15.56
N ILE A 55 -10.89 -12.10 -15.53
CA ILE A 55 -10.48 -13.36 -16.16
C ILE A 55 -11.61 -13.83 -17.06
N SER A 56 -11.30 -14.10 -18.32
CA SER A 56 -12.25 -14.74 -19.24
C SER A 56 -12.10 -16.26 -19.15
N LEU A 57 -13.15 -16.94 -18.71
CA LEU A 57 -13.28 -18.38 -18.78
C LEU A 57 -13.87 -18.74 -20.15
N LYS A 58 -13.18 -19.56 -20.94
CA LYS A 58 -13.78 -20.11 -22.17
C LYS A 58 -14.82 -21.17 -21.79
N GLY A 59 -15.95 -21.18 -22.48
CA GLY A 59 -17.13 -21.98 -22.16
C GLY A 59 -16.80 -23.40 -21.67
N ILE A 60 -17.29 -23.72 -20.48
CA ILE A 60 -17.01 -24.98 -19.77
C ILE A 60 -18.29 -25.81 -19.86
N GLN A 61 -18.28 -26.87 -20.66
CA GLN A 61 -19.38 -27.85 -20.68
C GLN A 61 -19.29 -28.77 -19.45
N TYR A 62 -20.45 -28.98 -18.80
CA TYR A 62 -20.78 -29.91 -17.69
C TYR A 62 -20.75 -29.36 -16.25
N PRO A 63 -21.67 -29.82 -15.35
CA PRO A 63 -21.82 -29.31 -14.01
C PRO A 63 -20.67 -29.87 -13.16
N HIS A 64 -19.62 -29.10 -13.01
CA HIS A 64 -18.67 -29.31 -11.94
C HIS A 64 -18.73 -28.08 -11.05
N GLU A 65 -18.81 -28.30 -9.74
CA GLU A 65 -18.27 -27.33 -8.79
C GLU A 65 -16.92 -26.88 -9.34
N ILE A 66 -16.81 -25.61 -9.75
CA ILE A 66 -15.49 -25.04 -10.04
C ILE A 66 -14.84 -24.82 -8.68
N LEU A 67 -14.29 -25.90 -8.12
CA LEU A 67 -13.30 -25.85 -7.05
C LEU A 67 -12.02 -25.30 -7.66
N LEU A 68 -11.80 -23.99 -7.51
CA LEU A 68 -10.60 -23.31 -8.01
C LEU A 68 -9.29 -23.80 -7.35
N SER A 69 -9.38 -24.75 -6.41
CA SER A 69 -8.26 -25.55 -5.94
C SER A 69 -7.74 -26.57 -6.99
N LYS A 70 -8.42 -26.74 -8.13
CA LYS A 70 -8.03 -27.68 -9.21
C LYS A 70 -7.96 -27.06 -10.61
N ILE A 71 -7.72 -25.75 -10.73
CA ILE A 71 -7.10 -25.26 -11.97
C ILE A 71 -5.68 -25.87 -12.00
N PRO A 72 -5.28 -26.59 -13.07
CA PRO A 72 -3.99 -27.25 -13.13
C PRO A 72 -2.87 -26.23 -12.80
N PRO A 73 -1.83 -26.65 -12.08
CA PRO A 73 -0.83 -25.76 -11.46
C PRO A 73 -0.09 -24.82 -12.44
N ASN A 74 -0.28 -24.99 -13.75
CA ASN A 74 0.23 -24.11 -14.78
C ASN A 74 -0.51 -22.76 -14.87
N ASP A 75 -1.75 -22.65 -14.39
CA ASP A 75 -2.52 -21.40 -14.38
C ASP A 75 -2.92 -20.99 -12.96
N SER A 76 -1.97 -21.07 -12.03
CA SER A 76 -2.05 -20.34 -10.76
C SER A 76 -2.17 -18.84 -11.09
N PHE A 77 -3.38 -18.28 -11.11
CA PHE A 77 -3.56 -16.87 -11.39
C PHE A 77 -3.11 -16.06 -10.18
N VAL A 78 -1.87 -15.58 -10.25
CA VAL A 78 -1.34 -14.59 -9.33
C VAL A 78 -2.12 -13.29 -9.56
N LEU A 79 -2.80 -12.81 -8.53
CA LEU A 79 -3.22 -11.41 -8.51
C LEU A 79 -1.95 -10.62 -8.24
N GLU A 80 -1.47 -9.85 -9.24
CA GLU A 80 -0.41 -8.88 -8.99
C GLU A 80 -1.02 -7.73 -8.19
N GLY A 81 -1.00 -7.88 -6.88
CA GLY A 81 -1.34 -6.84 -5.92
C GLY A 81 -0.07 -6.12 -5.51
N VAL A 82 0.13 -4.93 -6.06
CA VAL A 82 0.89 -3.91 -5.32
C VAL A 82 -0.03 -3.47 -4.18
N PRO A 83 0.37 -3.58 -2.89
CA PRO A 83 -0.38 -3.02 -1.80
C PRO A 83 -0.70 -1.56 -2.17
N ILE A 84 -1.96 -1.14 -2.19
CA ILE A 84 -2.32 0.23 -2.63
C ILE A 84 -1.63 1.30 -1.78
N ASP A 85 -1.22 0.92 -0.58
CA ASP A 85 -0.49 1.75 0.34
C ASP A 85 1.00 1.89 -0.07
N THR A 86 1.50 0.96 -0.87
CA THR A 86 2.90 0.81 -1.25
C THR A 86 3.13 1.18 -2.71
N ALA A 87 4.10 2.04 -2.97
CA ALA A 87 4.55 2.35 -4.32
C ALA A 87 5.96 1.80 -4.53
N TYR A 88 6.29 1.39 -5.75
CA TYR A 88 7.59 0.87 -6.12
C TYR A 88 8.31 1.78 -7.12
N TYR A 89 9.64 1.68 -7.16
CA TYR A 89 10.43 2.18 -8.30
C TYR A 89 10.32 1.21 -9.47
N HIS A 90 10.67 1.66 -10.68
CA HIS A 90 10.72 0.80 -11.87
C HIS A 90 11.66 -0.42 -11.70
N SER A 91 12.63 -0.34 -10.78
CA SER A 91 13.51 -1.45 -10.41
C SER A 91 12.87 -2.53 -9.53
N GLY A 92 11.60 -2.37 -9.12
CA GLY A 92 10.92 -3.26 -8.17
C GLY A 92 11.22 -2.97 -6.70
N SER A 93 12.16 -2.09 -6.38
CA SER A 93 12.46 -1.68 -5.00
C SER A 93 11.35 -0.79 -4.43
N ILE A 94 11.04 -0.93 -3.14
CA ILE A 94 10.02 -0.12 -2.45
C ILE A 94 10.39 1.37 -2.54
N LYS A 95 9.40 2.21 -2.87
CA LYS A 95 9.52 3.67 -2.95
C LYS A 95 8.81 4.35 -1.78
N ILE A 96 7.57 3.97 -1.49
CA ILE A 96 6.73 4.56 -0.43
C ILE A 96 5.87 3.46 0.18
N ILE A 97 5.61 3.51 1.48
CA ILE A 97 4.50 2.82 2.17
C ILE A 97 3.66 3.90 2.85
N ARG A 98 2.34 3.86 2.70
CA ARG A 98 1.38 4.78 3.32
C ARG A 98 0.63 4.04 4.42
N TYR A 99 0.19 4.77 5.42
CA TYR A 99 -0.60 4.23 6.52
C TYR A 99 -1.80 5.16 6.75
N PRO A 100 -2.81 4.73 7.53
CA PRO A 100 -3.89 5.60 7.95
C PRO A 100 -3.39 6.87 8.65
N LYS A 101 -4.25 7.89 8.76
CA LYS A 101 -3.95 9.16 9.47
C LYS A 101 -2.74 9.93 8.91
N ASN A 102 -2.48 9.81 7.61
CA ASN A 102 -1.37 10.47 6.89
C ASN A 102 0.05 9.99 7.25
N ASP A 103 0.18 8.92 8.04
CA ASP A 103 1.47 8.29 8.31
C ASP A 103 2.04 7.70 7.01
N LYS A 104 3.37 7.79 6.82
CA LYS A 104 4.04 7.21 5.66
C LYS A 104 5.53 7.03 5.87
N ILE A 105 6.12 6.13 5.08
CA ILE A 105 7.56 5.93 4.96
C ILE A 105 7.94 6.02 3.48
N GLU A 106 8.99 6.76 3.14
CA GLU A 106 9.59 6.80 1.81
C GLU A 106 11.02 6.28 1.85
N PHE A 107 11.44 5.67 0.74
CA PHE A 107 12.73 5.01 0.59
C PHE A 107 13.51 5.58 -0.59
N TYR A 108 14.83 5.60 -0.48
CA TYR A 108 15.72 5.76 -1.62
C TYR A 108 15.79 4.45 -2.42
N LYS A 109 16.22 4.52 -3.69
CA LYS A 109 16.39 3.33 -4.55
C LYS A 109 17.34 2.27 -3.98
N ASN A 110 18.25 2.65 -3.08
CA ASN A 110 19.17 1.73 -2.40
C ASN A 110 18.56 1.07 -1.15
N GLY A 111 17.26 1.22 -0.90
CA GLY A 111 16.54 0.63 0.23
C GLY A 111 16.64 1.42 1.54
N ASN A 112 17.53 2.40 1.65
CA ASN A 112 17.62 3.23 2.84
C ASN A 112 16.39 4.13 2.99
N TYR A 113 15.98 4.38 4.24
CA TYR A 113 14.96 5.38 4.54
C TYR A 113 15.33 6.74 3.96
N LYS A 114 14.31 7.45 3.48
CA LYS A 114 14.39 8.83 2.96
C LYS A 114 13.59 9.76 3.84
N TYR A 115 12.36 9.36 4.18
CA TYR A 115 11.41 10.14 4.96
C TYR A 115 10.48 9.21 5.74
N GLN A 116 10.05 9.65 6.92
CA GLN A 116 9.01 8.99 7.70
C GLN A 116 8.20 10.07 8.41
N ILE A 117 6.88 9.87 8.47
CA ILE A 117 5.99 10.60 9.35
C ILE A 117 5.13 9.62 10.11
N VAL A 118 5.07 9.80 11.43
CA VAL A 118 4.28 9.02 12.38
C VAL A 118 3.70 9.97 13.41
N ASN A 119 2.37 10.03 13.52
CA ASN A 119 1.67 10.92 14.45
C ASN A 119 2.19 12.36 14.37
N GLU A 120 2.24 12.92 13.15
CA GLU A 120 2.72 14.28 12.84
C GLU A 120 4.21 14.57 13.11
N ASN A 121 4.92 13.65 13.76
CA ASN A 121 6.36 13.70 13.94
C ASN A 121 7.04 13.16 12.69
N SER A 122 8.12 13.81 12.23
CA SER A 122 8.79 13.39 11.01
C SER A 122 10.29 13.22 11.15
N ARG A 123 10.84 12.34 10.34
CA ARG A 123 12.28 12.06 10.26
C ARG A 123 12.70 12.04 8.79
N TYR A 124 13.90 12.53 8.55
CA TYR A 124 14.51 12.59 7.23
C TYR A 124 15.90 11.98 7.30
N TRP A 125 16.31 11.30 6.24
CA TRP A 125 17.61 10.64 6.15
C TRP A 125 18.37 11.06 4.90
N TYR A 126 19.69 11.01 5.00
CA TYR A 126 20.58 11.05 3.84
C TYR A 126 20.61 9.69 3.14
N LYS A 127 20.99 9.66 1.86
CA LYS A 127 21.13 8.42 1.07
C LYS A 127 22.03 7.36 1.71
N ASN A 128 22.99 7.78 2.56
CA ASN A 128 23.90 6.90 3.29
C ASN A 128 23.28 6.29 4.56
N GLY A 129 21.98 6.50 4.81
CA GLY A 129 21.27 5.93 5.95
C GLY A 129 21.41 6.73 7.26
N LYS A 130 22.21 7.81 7.30
CA LYS A 130 22.31 8.68 8.47
C LYS A 130 21.14 9.65 8.55
N ILE A 131 20.66 9.94 9.77
CA ILE A 131 19.60 10.93 10.01
C ILE A 131 20.08 12.30 9.52
N LYS A 132 19.21 12.99 8.82
CA LYS A 132 19.37 14.37 8.33
C LYS A 132 18.63 15.35 9.23
N GLN A 133 17.40 15.03 9.59
CA GLN A 133 16.54 15.93 10.37
C GLN A 133 15.47 15.13 11.12
N ILE A 134 15.08 15.62 12.29
CA ILE A 134 13.94 15.14 13.09
C ILE A 134 13.08 16.36 13.41
N ASP A 135 11.79 16.27 13.15
CA ASP A 135 10.80 17.27 13.52
C ASP A 135 9.84 16.62 14.52
N ILE A 136 9.77 17.17 15.74
CA ILE A 136 8.96 16.67 16.85
C ILE A 136 7.87 17.70 17.13
N LEU A 137 6.60 17.31 17.03
CA LEU A 137 5.50 18.15 17.45
C LEU A 137 5.30 18.00 18.96
N GLU A 138 5.71 19.01 19.73
CA GLU A 138 5.59 19.01 21.19
C GLU A 138 4.14 19.33 21.59
N THR A 139 3.55 20.31 20.90
CA THR A 139 2.14 20.70 21.03
C THR A 139 1.61 21.15 19.67
N ASN A 140 0.31 21.41 19.55
CA ASN A 140 -0.29 21.96 18.32
C ASN A 140 0.34 23.31 17.86
N HIS A 141 1.11 23.99 18.72
CA HIS A 141 1.72 25.28 18.44
C HIS A 141 3.24 25.33 18.68
N GLU A 142 3.87 24.20 18.99
CA GLU A 142 5.30 24.11 19.27
C GLU A 142 5.93 22.88 18.60
N ARG A 143 7.08 23.09 17.95
CA ARG A 143 7.79 22.04 17.24
C ARG A 143 9.30 22.13 17.48
N THR A 144 9.91 21.02 17.85
CA THR A 144 11.37 20.89 17.93
C THR A 144 11.91 20.41 16.59
N ILE A 145 12.94 21.07 16.06
CA ILE A 145 13.66 20.66 14.84
C ILE A 145 15.13 20.41 15.17
N ILE A 146 15.56 19.17 14.94
CA ILE A 146 16.95 18.74 15.13
C ILE A 146 17.55 18.40 13.77
N LYS A 147 18.64 19.05 13.38
CA LYS A 147 19.33 18.82 12.09
C LYS A 147 20.72 18.25 12.31
N TYR A 148 21.15 17.39 11.39
CA TYR A 148 22.46 16.73 11.41
C TYR A 148 23.20 16.90 10.09
N TYR A 149 24.53 16.93 10.16
CA TYR A 149 25.41 16.84 9.00
C TYR A 149 25.43 15.42 8.44
N LYS A 150 25.87 15.24 7.18
CA LYS A 150 26.01 13.91 6.54
C LYS A 150 26.91 12.95 7.31
N ASN A 151 27.84 13.46 8.11
CA ASN A 151 28.73 12.65 8.94
C ASN A 151 28.06 12.18 10.25
N GLY A 152 26.86 12.66 10.56
CA GLY A 152 26.10 12.34 11.78
C GLY A 152 26.28 13.34 12.93
N LYS A 153 27.15 14.35 12.78
CA LYS A 153 27.32 15.40 13.81
C LYS A 153 26.09 16.30 13.85
N LEU A 154 25.69 16.72 15.06
CA LEU A 154 24.63 17.70 15.26
C LEU A 154 24.97 18.99 14.52
N LYS A 155 24.00 19.52 13.77
CA LYS A 155 24.10 20.78 13.05
C LYS A 155 23.34 21.90 13.77
N SER A 156 22.12 21.63 14.23
CA SER A 156 21.30 22.58 14.97
C SER A 156 20.21 21.86 15.76
N HIS A 157 19.74 22.50 16.81
CA HIS A 157 18.58 22.11 17.60
C HIS A 157 17.80 23.41 17.88
N GLU A 158 16.58 23.51 17.38
CA GLU A 158 15.79 24.73 17.41
C GLU A 158 14.34 24.39 17.78
N SER A 159 13.68 25.23 18.57
CA SER A 159 12.23 25.19 18.76
C SER A 159 11.57 26.23 17.87
N LEU A 160 10.45 25.88 17.25
CA LEU A 160 9.60 26.76 16.47
C LEU A 160 8.22 26.85 17.11
N TYR A 161 7.63 28.04 17.05
CA TYR A 161 6.32 28.37 17.58
C TYR A 161 5.41 28.86 16.47
N TRP A 162 4.18 28.34 16.42
CA TRP A 162 3.15 28.79 15.49
C TRP A 162 2.60 30.13 15.95
N LYS A 163 2.74 31.17 15.12
CA LYS A 163 2.27 32.53 15.42
C LYS A 163 1.54 33.09 14.20
N PHE A 164 0.58 33.98 14.46
CA PHE A 164 -0.10 34.70 13.39
C PHE A 164 0.83 35.74 12.76
N ASN A 165 1.02 35.67 11.44
CA ASN A 165 1.75 36.66 10.66
C ASN A 165 0.78 37.70 10.09
N LYS A 166 0.85 38.93 10.61
CA LYS A 166 0.02 40.06 10.14
C LYS A 166 0.24 40.43 8.67
N ASN A 167 1.47 40.27 8.15
CA ASN A 167 1.80 40.63 6.76
C ASN A 167 1.22 39.64 5.75
N LYS A 168 1.02 38.39 6.16
CA LYS A 168 0.46 37.33 5.31
C LYS A 168 -0.99 36.99 5.64
N ASN A 169 -1.50 37.51 6.76
CA ASN A 169 -2.83 37.22 7.30
C ASN A 169 -3.08 35.71 7.49
N GLU A 170 -2.05 34.96 7.89
CA GLU A 170 -2.08 33.52 8.12
C GLU A 170 -1.13 33.11 9.26
N GLY A 171 -1.23 31.88 9.75
CA GLY A 171 -0.28 31.35 10.74
C GLY A 171 1.03 30.90 10.10
N GLU A 172 2.15 31.12 10.79
CA GLU A 172 3.47 30.64 10.36
C GLU A 172 4.33 30.15 11.53
N TRP A 173 5.23 29.22 11.25
CA TRP A 173 6.25 28.78 12.20
C TRP A 173 7.39 29.80 12.28
N SER A 174 7.69 30.26 13.49
CA SER A 174 8.76 31.23 13.78
C SER A 174 9.64 30.72 14.93
N LYS A 175 10.89 31.16 14.99
CA LYS A 175 11.75 30.94 16.15
C LYS A 175 11.29 31.77 17.36
#